data_AF-A0A969NGB4-F1
#
_entry.id   AF-A0A969NGB4-F1
#
_cell.length_a   1.000
_cell.length_b   1.000
_cell.length_c   1.000
_cell.angle_alpha   90.00
_cell.angle_beta   90.00
_cell.angle_gamma   90.00
#
_symmetry.space_group_name_H-M   'P 1'
#
loop_
_entity.id
_entity.type
_entity.pdbx_description
1 polymer ?
#
loop_
_entity_poly.entity_id
_entity_poly.type
_entity_poly.pdbx_seq_one_letter_code
_entity_poly.pdbx_strand_id
1 'polypeptide(L)'
;MSRRSEKTATKSMVWLSKTACSGRDYVTNGGHLIITCRTAVKKRDGHIWEADWVAPISSLIGARVRATDMLSDYNKGDILMNTKHYIWNNWADLLEPEKGVKILATFNNQFYKGQAVVVKRTLGKGSVTYIGVDTDDSKLEKDIVRDIYLSAGATTEDYPQGIYIYWRDGFYVAVNYSSDNYTMNIPESAKILIGDKILKPARVLVWSE
;
A
#
# COMPACT_ATOMS: atom_id res chain seq x y z
N MET A 1 -1.45 37.71 4.60
CA MET A 1 -2.51 36.79 4.16
C MET A 1 -1.95 35.38 4.16
N SER A 2 -2.35 34.60 5.18
CA SER A 2 -1.88 33.25 5.45
C SER A 2 -2.48 32.26 4.45
N ARG A 3 -1.63 31.58 3.66
CA ARG A 3 -2.04 30.41 2.88
C ARG A 3 -1.93 29.18 3.78
N ARG A 4 -3.07 28.74 4.30
CA ARG A 4 -3.25 27.42 4.92
C ARG A 4 -2.84 26.36 3.89
N SER A 5 -1.85 25.54 4.23
CA SER A 5 -1.61 24.29 3.52
C SER A 5 -2.76 23.34 3.85
N GLU A 6 -3.53 22.97 2.84
CA GLU A 6 -4.42 21.82 2.91
C GLU A 6 -3.55 20.57 2.97
N LYS A 7 -3.18 20.19 4.20
CA LYS A 7 -2.68 18.84 4.48
C LYS A 7 -3.85 17.90 4.21
N THR A 8 -3.70 17.06 3.18
CA THR A 8 -4.60 15.96 2.84
C THR A 8 -4.59 14.93 3.97
N ALA A 9 -5.24 15.25 5.08
CA ALA A 9 -5.64 14.27 6.07
C ALA A 9 -6.76 13.45 5.43
N THR A 10 -6.48 12.18 5.09
CA THR A 10 -7.31 10.98 5.37
C THR A 10 -6.74 9.80 4.58
N LYS A 11 -5.67 9.16 5.09
CA LYS A 11 -5.33 7.77 4.75
C LYS A 11 -5.57 6.92 6.00
N SER A 12 -6.84 6.70 6.32
CA SER A 12 -7.27 5.72 7.32
C SER A 12 -8.64 5.23 6.89
N MET A 13 -8.69 4.24 6.00
CA MET A 13 -9.96 3.59 5.68
C MET A 13 -10.26 2.59 6.81
N VAL A 14 -11.19 2.99 7.69
CA VAL A 14 -11.69 2.20 8.82
C VAL A 14 -12.85 1.32 8.35
N TRP A 15 -12.78 0.01 8.62
CA TRP A 15 -13.96 -0.85 8.81
C TRP A 15 -13.61 -2.06 9.67
N LEU A 16 -13.73 -2.00 11.01
CA LEU A 16 -13.50 -3.16 11.89
C LEU A 16 -14.39 -3.16 13.14
N SER A 17 -15.56 -3.80 13.03
CA SER A 17 -16.22 -4.42 14.19
C SER A 17 -16.75 -5.84 13.92
N LYS A 18 -16.96 -6.23 12.65
CA LYS A 18 -17.22 -7.63 12.22
C LYS A 18 -16.07 -8.27 11.41
N THR A 19 -15.02 -7.52 11.10
CA THR A 19 -14.08 -7.85 10.02
C THR A 19 -12.82 -8.60 10.45
N ALA A 20 -12.51 -8.73 11.76
CA ALA A 20 -11.29 -9.44 12.19
C ALA A 20 -11.41 -10.96 11.94
N CYS A 21 -12.58 -11.54 12.25
CA CYS A 21 -12.91 -12.92 11.88
C CYS A 21 -13.00 -13.07 10.35
N SER A 22 -13.73 -12.16 9.68
CA SER A 22 -13.85 -12.19 8.22
C SER A 22 -12.49 -12.08 7.50
N GLY A 23 -11.55 -11.29 8.02
CA GLY A 23 -10.21 -11.13 7.46
C GLY A 23 -9.35 -12.37 7.68
N ARG A 24 -9.45 -13.01 8.86
CA ARG A 24 -8.79 -14.29 9.11
C ARG A 24 -9.33 -15.38 8.17
N ASP A 25 -10.65 -15.49 8.05
CA ASP A 25 -11.29 -16.49 7.18
C ASP A 25 -10.91 -16.27 5.71
N TYR A 26 -10.93 -15.01 5.24
CA TYR A 26 -10.48 -14.64 3.90
C TYR A 26 -9.04 -15.11 3.63
N VAL A 27 -8.13 -14.83 4.56
CA VAL A 27 -6.71 -15.20 4.40
C VAL A 27 -6.53 -16.71 4.46
N THR A 28 -7.15 -17.39 5.44
CA THR A 28 -7.04 -18.85 5.57
C THR A 28 -7.53 -19.58 4.31
N ASN A 29 -8.54 -19.02 3.63
CA ASN A 29 -9.09 -19.54 2.37
C ASN A 29 -8.26 -19.21 1.12
N GLY A 30 -7.13 -18.50 1.25
CA GLY A 30 -6.22 -18.20 0.13
C GLY A 30 -6.08 -16.72 -0.20
N GLY A 31 -6.81 -15.85 0.49
CA GLY A 31 -6.73 -14.41 0.29
C GLY A 31 -5.37 -13.81 0.70
N HIS A 32 -4.92 -12.80 -0.04
CA HIS A 32 -3.80 -11.95 0.37
C HIS A 32 -4.35 -10.63 0.93
N LEU A 33 -4.05 -10.34 2.19
CA LEU A 33 -4.51 -9.14 2.89
C LEU A 33 -3.34 -8.19 3.16
N ILE A 34 -3.46 -6.94 2.73
CA ILE A 34 -2.50 -5.89 3.02
C ILE A 34 -3.13 -4.92 4.01
N ILE A 35 -2.42 -4.64 5.11
CA ILE A 35 -2.86 -3.73 6.17
C ILE A 35 -1.76 -2.69 6.36
N THR A 36 -2.13 -1.43 6.50
CA THR A 36 -1.18 -0.34 6.72
C THR A 36 -1.22 0.14 8.17
N CYS A 37 -0.23 0.97 8.52
CA CYS A 37 -0.10 1.62 9.82
C CYS A 37 -1.41 2.27 10.27
N ARG A 38 -1.59 2.35 11.59
CA ARG A 38 -2.78 2.95 12.24
C ARG A 38 -4.11 2.23 12.00
N THR A 39 -4.11 1.06 11.37
CA THR A 39 -5.31 0.22 11.29
C THR A 39 -5.66 -0.35 12.67
N ALA A 40 -6.96 -0.41 13.00
CA ALA A 40 -7.48 -0.98 14.25
C ALA A 40 -6.99 -0.30 15.55
N VAL A 41 -6.51 0.95 15.48
CA VAL A 41 -6.08 1.71 16.67
C VAL A 41 -7.25 2.15 17.55
N LYS A 42 -8.44 2.36 16.96
CA LYS A 42 -9.62 2.84 17.67
C LYS A 42 -10.80 1.89 17.51
N LYS A 43 -11.65 1.87 18.54
CA LYS A 43 -13.00 1.32 18.55
C LYS A 43 -13.93 2.19 17.67
N ARG A 44 -15.12 1.66 17.38
CA ARG A 44 -16.12 2.32 16.53
C ARG A 44 -16.62 3.66 17.09
N ASP A 45 -16.60 3.81 18.40
CA ASP A 45 -16.97 5.03 19.13
C ASP A 45 -15.82 6.05 19.25
N GLY A 46 -14.66 5.77 18.64
CA GLY A 46 -13.49 6.64 18.63
C GLY A 46 -12.54 6.47 19.82
N HIS A 47 -12.85 5.58 20.77
CA HIS A 47 -11.97 5.29 21.90
C HIS A 47 -10.81 4.39 21.50
N ILE A 48 -9.68 4.53 22.19
CA ILE A 48 -8.55 3.61 22.06
C ILE A 48 -8.89 2.32 22.81
N TRP A 49 -8.27 1.22 22.41
CA TRP A 49 -8.37 -0.04 23.14
C TRP A 49 -7.66 0.05 24.49
N GLU A 50 -8.26 -0.53 25.53
CA GLU A 50 -7.60 -0.75 26.82
C GLU A 50 -6.71 -1.99 26.73
N ALA A 51 -5.78 -1.98 25.77
CA ALA A 51 -4.88 -3.08 25.42
C ALA A 51 -3.64 -2.51 24.71
N ASP A 52 -2.71 -3.40 24.32
CA ASP A 52 -1.58 -3.03 23.45
C ASP A 52 -2.05 -2.34 22.17
N TRP A 53 -1.19 -1.50 21.58
CA TRP A 53 -1.46 -0.88 20.29
C TRP A 53 -1.81 -1.92 19.24
N VAL A 54 -2.90 -1.67 18.50
CA VAL A 54 -3.32 -2.52 17.38
C VAL A 54 -3.67 -3.97 17.84
N ALA A 55 -3.95 -4.16 19.14
CA ALA A 55 -4.33 -5.45 19.74
C ALA A 55 -5.42 -6.25 18.99
N PRO A 56 -6.47 -5.64 18.38
CA PRO A 56 -7.49 -6.41 17.68
C PRO A 56 -6.98 -7.22 16.49
N ILE A 57 -5.86 -6.81 15.89
CA ILE A 57 -5.29 -7.46 14.69
C ILE A 57 -3.88 -7.99 14.91
N SER A 58 -3.28 -7.81 16.10
CA SER A 58 -1.93 -8.31 16.43
C SER A 58 -1.80 -9.80 16.17
N SER A 59 -2.79 -10.59 16.61
CA SER A 59 -2.86 -12.03 16.37
C SER A 59 -3.16 -12.43 14.92
N LEU A 60 -3.55 -11.49 14.05
CA LEU A 60 -3.73 -11.72 12.62
C LEU A 60 -2.42 -11.47 11.88
N ILE A 61 -1.78 -10.32 12.13
CA ILE A 61 -0.51 -9.93 11.53
C ILE A 61 0.68 -10.74 12.09
N GLY A 62 0.55 -11.29 13.31
CA GLY A 62 1.61 -12.00 14.03
C GLY A 62 2.74 -11.07 14.50
N ALA A 63 2.39 -9.84 14.85
CA ALA A 63 3.32 -8.83 15.32
C ALA A 63 2.60 -7.89 16.29
N ARG A 64 3.37 -7.31 17.20
CA ARG A 64 2.92 -6.26 18.12
C ARG A 64 3.54 -4.92 17.73
N VAL A 65 2.78 -3.85 17.86
CA VAL A 65 3.31 -2.49 17.75
C VAL A 65 3.82 -2.07 19.13
N ARG A 66 5.13 -1.90 19.27
CA ARG A 66 5.75 -1.50 20.55
C ARG A 66 5.67 -0.01 20.80
N ALA A 67 5.98 0.74 19.76
CA ALA A 67 6.00 2.19 19.78
C ALA A 67 5.71 2.69 18.38
N THR A 68 5.41 3.96 18.29
CA THR A 68 5.18 4.66 17.03
C THR A 68 6.05 5.90 17.03
N ASP A 69 6.61 6.23 15.88
CA ASP A 69 7.45 7.41 15.73
C ASP A 69 6.95 8.29 14.58
N MET A 70 7.18 9.59 14.73
CA MET A 70 6.88 10.62 13.74
C MET A 70 8.07 11.57 13.71
N LEU A 71 8.64 11.75 12.54
CA LEU A 71 9.78 12.65 12.36
C LEU A 71 9.27 14.05 12.00
N SER A 72 10.07 15.06 12.34
CA SER A 72 9.79 16.43 11.89
C SER A 72 9.89 16.52 10.36
N ASP A 73 9.28 17.57 9.79
CA ASP A 73 9.32 17.81 8.34
C ASP A 73 10.77 17.91 7.78
N TYR A 74 11.74 18.26 8.63
CA TYR A 74 13.16 18.39 8.28
C TYR A 74 13.98 17.10 8.44
N ASN A 75 13.43 16.10 9.13
CA ASN A 75 14.11 14.82 9.37
C ASN A 75 13.54 13.73 8.46
N LYS A 76 14.43 12.90 7.91
CA LYS A 76 14.07 11.78 7.05
C LYS A 76 14.52 10.46 7.65
N GLY A 77 13.56 9.58 7.82
CA GLY A 77 13.74 8.19 8.16
C GLY A 77 14.12 7.38 6.92
N ASP A 78 14.80 6.25 7.14
CA ASP A 78 15.23 5.36 6.06
C ASP A 78 14.77 3.92 6.36
N ILE A 79 14.06 3.33 5.42
CA ILE A 79 13.62 1.94 5.45
C ILE A 79 14.40 1.14 4.42
N LEU A 80 14.93 -0.01 4.83
CA LEU A 80 15.61 -0.95 3.95
C LEU A 80 14.71 -2.16 3.68
N MET A 81 14.44 -2.41 2.39
CA MET A 81 13.82 -3.65 1.92
C MET A 81 14.75 -4.29 0.88
N ASN A 82 15.28 -5.47 1.18
CA ASN A 82 16.37 -6.11 0.42
C ASN A 82 17.60 -5.18 0.32
N THR A 83 17.84 -4.59 -0.86
CA THR A 83 18.91 -3.61 -1.12
C THR A 83 18.37 -2.21 -1.43
N LYS A 84 17.05 -2.02 -1.41
CA LYS A 84 16.39 -0.76 -1.75
C LYS A 84 16.08 0.05 -0.50
N HIS A 85 16.28 1.36 -0.60
CA HIS A 85 16.03 2.34 0.45
C HIS A 85 14.77 3.15 0.16
N TYR A 86 13.99 3.44 1.20
CA TYR A 86 12.76 4.22 1.12
C TYR A 86 12.71 5.27 2.22
N ILE A 87 12.29 6.46 1.84
CA ILE A 87 12.27 7.62 2.72
C ILE A 87 10.88 7.76 3.35
N TRP A 88 10.86 8.07 4.64
CA TRP A 88 9.63 8.38 5.37
C TRP A 88 9.87 9.51 6.37
N ASN A 89 8.81 10.22 6.74
CA ASN A 89 8.83 11.08 7.93
C ASN A 89 7.51 11.11 8.70
N ASN A 90 6.38 10.84 8.03
CA ASN A 90 5.05 11.07 8.60
C ASN A 90 4.72 10.17 9.78
N TRP A 91 4.92 8.85 9.63
CA TRP A 91 4.53 7.86 10.64
C TRP A 91 5.26 6.54 10.41
N ALA A 92 5.74 5.93 11.49
CA ALA A 92 6.16 4.53 11.47
C ALA A 92 5.84 3.79 12.79
N ASP A 93 5.38 2.55 12.67
CA ASP A 93 5.14 1.61 13.75
C ASP A 93 6.40 0.74 13.93
N LEU A 94 6.93 0.69 15.15
CA LEU A 94 8.02 -0.21 15.53
C LEU A 94 7.43 -1.58 15.85
N LEU A 95 7.70 -2.56 14.99
CA LEU A 95 7.09 -3.88 15.08
C LEU A 95 7.99 -4.87 15.81
N GLU A 96 7.38 -5.61 16.72
CA GLU A 96 7.91 -6.84 17.27
C GLU A 96 7.19 -8.05 16.67
N PRO A 97 7.79 -8.69 15.66
CA PRO A 97 7.22 -9.89 15.05
C PRO A 97 7.31 -11.10 15.99
N GLU A 98 6.28 -11.94 15.97
CA GLU A 98 6.28 -13.25 16.62
C GLU A 98 7.18 -14.24 15.85
N LYS A 99 7.52 -15.37 16.50
CA LYS A 99 8.29 -16.44 15.86
C LYS A 99 7.56 -16.96 14.61
N GLY A 100 8.28 -17.06 13.50
CA GLY A 100 7.75 -17.55 12.22
C GLY A 100 7.12 -16.48 11.32
N VAL A 101 7.06 -15.21 11.76
CA VAL A 101 6.68 -14.09 10.89
C VAL A 101 7.90 -13.62 10.09
N LYS A 102 7.72 -13.45 8.79
CA LYS A 102 8.77 -12.98 7.88
C LYS A 102 8.87 -11.46 7.95
N ILE A 103 10.07 -10.95 8.22
CA ILE A 103 10.37 -9.52 8.10
C ILE A 103 10.67 -9.22 6.63
N LEU A 104 9.96 -8.27 6.03
CA LEU A 104 10.20 -7.83 4.66
C LEU A 104 11.10 -6.60 4.62
N ALA A 105 10.87 -5.65 5.52
CA ALA A 105 11.65 -4.41 5.60
C ALA A 105 11.94 -4.03 7.05
N THR A 106 13.05 -3.33 7.26
CA THR A 106 13.51 -2.86 8.56
C THR A 106 13.88 -1.38 8.52
N PHE A 107 13.88 -0.74 9.68
CA PHE A 107 14.47 0.58 9.82
C PHE A 107 15.99 0.51 9.62
N ASN A 108 16.55 1.42 8.83
CA ASN A 108 17.99 1.49 8.58
C ASN A 108 18.67 2.68 9.28
N ASN A 109 17.91 3.54 9.95
CA ASN A 109 18.40 4.65 10.76
C ASN A 109 17.65 4.77 12.10
N GLN A 110 17.95 5.86 12.83
CA GLN A 110 17.45 6.14 14.19
C GLN A 110 17.88 5.10 15.24
N PHE A 111 17.43 5.29 16.49
CA PHE A 111 17.78 4.42 17.61
C PHE A 111 17.17 3.02 17.53
N TYR A 112 16.20 2.82 16.63
CA TYR A 112 15.52 1.55 16.34
C TYR A 112 15.99 0.89 15.04
N LYS A 113 17.19 1.26 14.54
CA LYS A 113 17.82 0.58 13.40
C LYS A 113 17.82 -0.94 13.59
N GLY A 114 17.40 -1.65 12.54
CA GLY A 114 17.29 -3.11 12.51
C GLY A 114 15.93 -3.65 12.97
N GLN A 115 15.07 -2.83 13.59
CA GLN A 115 13.71 -3.25 13.95
C GLN A 115 12.83 -3.41 12.72
N ALA A 116 11.83 -4.29 12.81
CA ALA A 116 10.91 -4.57 11.72
C ALA A 116 9.92 -3.41 11.53
N VAL A 117 9.63 -3.10 10.27
CA VAL A 117 8.62 -2.10 9.88
C VAL A 117 7.59 -2.65 8.90
N VAL A 118 7.97 -3.67 8.12
CA VAL A 118 7.06 -4.41 7.26
C VAL A 118 7.22 -5.88 7.54
N VAL A 119 6.11 -6.55 7.82
CA VAL A 119 6.08 -7.98 8.14
C VAL A 119 5.06 -8.70 7.26
N LYS A 120 5.33 -9.96 6.98
CA LYS A 120 4.44 -10.87 6.25
C LYS A 120 4.29 -12.16 7.03
N ARG A 121 3.04 -12.56 7.22
CA ARG A 121 2.67 -13.83 7.86
C ARG A 121 1.84 -14.67 6.92
N THR A 122 2.25 -15.91 6.72
CA THR A 122 1.44 -16.91 6.00
C THR A 122 0.43 -17.52 6.96
N LEU A 123 -0.82 -17.62 6.54
CA LEU A 123 -1.92 -18.21 7.31
C LEU A 123 -2.80 -19.05 6.39
N GLY A 124 -2.88 -20.36 6.67
CA GLY A 124 -3.58 -21.29 5.79
C GLY A 124 -3.01 -21.25 4.37
N LYS A 125 -3.85 -20.96 3.39
CA LYS A 125 -3.46 -20.84 1.97
C LYS A 125 -3.05 -19.42 1.54
N GLY A 126 -3.29 -18.41 2.38
CA GLY A 126 -3.07 -17.01 2.05
C GLY A 126 -1.98 -16.35 2.89
N SER A 127 -1.93 -15.02 2.85
CA SER A 127 -0.97 -14.24 3.64
C SER A 127 -1.51 -12.90 4.10
N VAL A 128 -1.03 -12.44 5.26
CA VAL A 128 -1.22 -11.06 5.75
C VAL A 128 0.11 -10.33 5.66
N THR A 129 0.11 -9.17 5.03
CA THR A 129 1.25 -8.23 5.02
C THR A 129 0.85 -6.98 5.78
N TYR A 130 1.63 -6.61 6.79
CA TYR A 130 1.45 -5.37 7.54
C TYR A 130 2.57 -4.39 7.18
N ILE A 131 2.19 -3.20 6.71
CA ILE A 131 3.09 -2.10 6.36
C ILE A 131 2.99 -1.05 7.47
N GLY A 132 3.98 -1.03 8.36
CA GLY A 132 3.99 -0.15 9.53
C GLY A 132 4.42 1.28 9.25
N VAL A 133 4.76 1.65 8.01
CA VAL A 133 5.28 2.98 7.65
C VAL A 133 4.44 3.59 6.53
N ASP A 134 4.31 4.93 6.55
CA ASP A 134 3.81 5.72 5.42
C ASP A 134 5.01 6.38 4.74
N THR A 135 5.42 5.87 3.56
CA THR A 135 6.56 6.43 2.83
C THR A 135 6.16 7.64 2.00
N ASP A 136 7.06 8.61 1.90
CA ASP A 136 6.75 9.93 1.31
C ASP A 136 6.37 9.82 -0.18
N ASP A 137 6.96 8.87 -0.90
CA ASP A 137 6.75 8.66 -2.33
C ASP A 137 5.90 7.41 -2.65
N SER A 138 5.41 6.72 -1.62
CA SER A 138 4.62 5.48 -1.72
C SER A 138 5.29 4.34 -2.51
N LYS A 139 6.61 4.41 -2.77
CA LYS A 139 7.31 3.40 -3.56
C LYS A 139 7.44 2.07 -2.83
N LEU A 140 7.60 2.09 -1.51
CA LEU A 140 7.67 0.86 -0.72
C LEU A 140 6.35 0.09 -0.81
N GLU A 141 5.24 0.79 -0.62
CA GLU A 141 3.89 0.28 -0.71
C GLU A 141 3.62 -0.27 -2.11
N LYS A 142 4.01 0.46 -3.15
CA LYS A 142 3.89 0.03 -4.55
C LYS A 142 4.68 -1.26 -4.82
N ASP A 143 5.93 -1.32 -4.39
CA ASP A 143 6.78 -2.51 -4.58
C ASP A 143 6.22 -3.72 -3.83
N ILE A 144 5.73 -3.54 -2.59
CA ILE A 144 5.09 -4.62 -1.82
C ILE A 144 3.82 -5.12 -2.51
N VAL A 145 2.96 -4.21 -2.98
CA VAL A 145 1.75 -4.58 -3.72
C VAL A 145 2.14 -5.38 -4.96
N ARG A 146 3.09 -4.87 -5.75
CA ARG A 146 3.59 -5.56 -6.95
C ARG A 146 4.09 -6.98 -6.65
N ASP A 147 4.93 -7.14 -5.63
CA ASP A 147 5.47 -8.44 -5.22
C ASP A 147 4.36 -9.42 -4.83
N ILE A 148 3.29 -8.94 -4.17
CA ILE A 148 2.14 -9.75 -3.80
C ILE A 148 1.34 -10.20 -5.02
N TYR A 149 1.04 -9.29 -5.96
CA TYR A 149 0.34 -9.65 -7.21
C TYR A 149 1.13 -10.66 -8.04
N LEU A 150 2.43 -10.43 -8.22
CA LEU A 150 3.32 -11.36 -8.92
C LEU A 150 3.37 -12.73 -8.24
N SER A 151 3.45 -12.75 -6.90
CA SER A 151 3.42 -14.01 -6.13
C SER A 151 2.09 -14.75 -6.26
N ALA A 152 0.99 -14.04 -6.52
CA ALA A 152 -0.34 -14.60 -6.75
C ALA A 152 -0.57 -15.01 -8.22
N GLY A 153 0.43 -14.84 -9.10
CA GLY A 153 0.32 -15.15 -10.53
C GLY A 153 -0.47 -14.13 -11.35
N ALA A 154 -0.73 -12.95 -10.79
CA ALA A 154 -1.39 -11.85 -11.49
C ALA A 154 -0.37 -10.95 -12.19
N THR A 155 -0.68 -10.53 -13.41
CA THR A 155 0.10 -9.54 -14.14
C THR A 155 -0.19 -8.14 -13.61
N THR A 156 0.82 -7.27 -13.64
CA THR A 156 0.70 -5.87 -13.24
C THR A 156 1.28 -4.98 -14.31
N GLU A 157 0.58 -3.90 -14.62
CA GLU A 157 1.07 -2.86 -15.51
C GLU A 157 1.58 -1.67 -14.69
N ASP A 158 2.56 -0.94 -15.23
CA ASP A 158 3.22 0.16 -14.51
C ASP A 158 3.28 1.39 -15.40
N TYR A 159 2.22 2.20 -15.30
CA TYR A 159 2.08 3.43 -16.07
C TYR A 159 2.66 4.63 -15.32
N PRO A 160 3.17 5.64 -16.04
CA PRO A 160 3.67 6.85 -15.41
C PRO A 160 2.53 7.64 -14.75
N GLN A 161 2.90 8.50 -13.80
CA GLN A 161 1.96 9.34 -13.07
C GLN A 161 1.06 10.15 -14.03
N GLY A 162 -0.25 10.10 -13.80
CA GLY A 162 -1.23 10.80 -14.64
C GLY A 162 -1.83 9.94 -15.74
N ILE A 163 -1.24 8.79 -16.08
CA ILE A 163 -1.82 7.83 -17.02
C ILE A 163 -2.61 6.78 -16.23
N TYR A 164 -3.88 6.65 -16.55
CA TYR A 164 -4.76 5.66 -15.92
C TYR A 164 -5.43 4.84 -16.99
N ILE A 165 -5.43 3.52 -16.78
CA ILE A 165 -6.09 2.56 -17.65
C ILE A 165 -7.09 1.76 -16.84
N TYR A 166 -8.24 1.55 -17.43
CA TYR A 166 -9.35 0.85 -16.85
C TYR A 166 -9.93 -0.10 -17.89
N TRP A 167 -10.25 -1.32 -17.47
CA TRP A 167 -10.94 -2.28 -18.33
C TRP A 167 -12.35 -2.52 -17.83
N ARG A 168 -13.32 -2.54 -18.74
CA ARG A 168 -14.71 -2.87 -18.46
C ARG A 168 -15.42 -3.41 -19.70
N ASP A 169 -16.14 -4.50 -19.52
CA ASP A 169 -17.09 -5.05 -20.50
C ASP A 169 -16.47 -5.25 -21.91
N GLY A 170 -15.19 -5.66 -21.96
CA GLY A 170 -14.46 -5.87 -23.21
C GLY A 170 -13.75 -4.63 -23.78
N PHE A 171 -13.82 -3.49 -23.09
CA PHE A 171 -13.21 -2.25 -23.51
C PHE A 171 -12.15 -1.79 -22.51
N TYR A 172 -11.00 -1.40 -23.03
CA TYR A 172 -9.99 -0.66 -22.30
C TYR A 172 -10.18 0.84 -22.52
N VAL A 173 -10.05 1.61 -21.45
CA VAL A 173 -10.16 3.07 -21.44
C VAL A 173 -8.90 3.62 -20.79
N ALA A 174 -8.08 4.34 -21.57
CA ALA A 174 -6.92 5.08 -21.08
C ALA A 174 -7.24 6.58 -21.01
N VAL A 175 -6.86 7.23 -19.92
CA VAL A 175 -6.98 8.68 -19.73
C VAL A 175 -5.64 9.28 -19.32
N ASN A 176 -5.31 10.44 -19.88
CA ASN A 176 -4.08 11.18 -19.57
C ASN A 176 -4.38 12.48 -18.82
N TYR A 177 -4.12 12.47 -17.52
CA TYR A 177 -4.14 13.65 -16.64
C TYR A 177 -2.76 14.30 -16.46
N SER A 178 -1.73 13.79 -17.13
CA SER A 178 -0.42 14.43 -17.16
C SER A 178 -0.38 15.57 -18.19
N SER A 179 0.69 16.37 -18.13
CA SER A 179 0.94 17.46 -19.08
C SER A 179 1.73 17.03 -20.32
N ASP A 180 2.15 15.77 -20.37
CA ASP A 180 2.99 15.23 -21.44
C ASP A 180 2.22 14.25 -22.32
N ASN A 181 2.65 14.13 -23.57
CA ASN A 181 2.13 13.09 -24.46
C ASN A 181 2.64 11.72 -24.00
N TYR A 182 1.77 10.71 -24.01
CA TYR A 182 2.14 9.33 -23.70
C TYR A 182 1.77 8.38 -24.84
N THR A 183 2.73 7.58 -25.31
CA THR A 183 2.49 6.58 -26.35
C THR A 183 2.05 5.28 -25.69
N MET A 184 0.79 4.90 -25.92
CA MET A 184 0.18 3.71 -25.36
C MET A 184 0.75 2.43 -26.01
N ASN A 185 1.13 1.46 -25.19
CA ASN A 185 1.56 0.15 -25.65
C ASN A 185 0.36 -0.81 -25.73
N ILE A 186 -0.40 -0.73 -26.83
CA ILE A 186 -1.53 -1.63 -27.11
C ILE A 186 -1.14 -2.70 -28.16
N PRO A 187 -1.72 -3.93 -28.10
CA PRO A 187 -1.48 -4.97 -29.10
C PRO A 187 -1.79 -4.50 -30.53
N GLU A 188 -1.10 -5.05 -31.52
CA GLU A 188 -1.39 -4.74 -32.94
C GLU A 188 -2.77 -5.22 -33.38
N SER A 189 -3.31 -6.25 -32.72
CA SER A 189 -4.67 -6.75 -32.93
C SER A 189 -5.75 -5.83 -32.33
N ALA A 190 -5.38 -4.86 -31.49
CA ALA A 190 -6.34 -4.01 -30.81
C ALA A 190 -7.08 -3.10 -31.79
N LYS A 191 -8.41 -3.06 -31.67
CA LYS A 191 -9.25 -2.14 -32.43
C LYS A 191 -9.46 -0.84 -31.64
N ILE A 192 -8.86 0.24 -32.11
CA ILE A 192 -9.10 1.58 -31.56
C ILE A 192 -10.52 2.03 -31.93
N LEU A 193 -11.29 2.47 -30.93
CA LEU A 193 -12.66 2.95 -31.08
C LEU A 193 -12.75 4.47 -30.92
N ILE A 194 -11.98 5.04 -29.99
CA ILE A 194 -11.94 6.47 -29.70
C ILE A 194 -10.50 6.89 -29.44
N GLY A 195 -10.08 8.01 -30.04
CA GLY A 195 -8.78 8.62 -29.78
C GLY A 195 -7.65 8.03 -30.61
N ASP A 196 -6.41 8.33 -30.20
CA ASP A 196 -5.18 7.96 -30.88
C ASP A 196 -4.24 7.21 -29.93
N LYS A 197 -3.35 6.38 -30.48
CA LYS A 197 -2.31 5.67 -29.71
C LYS A 197 -1.38 6.62 -28.96
N ILE A 198 -1.15 7.83 -29.49
CA ILE A 198 -0.45 8.91 -28.80
C ILE A 198 -1.48 9.69 -27.98
N LEU A 199 -1.53 9.38 -26.69
CA LEU A 199 -2.47 9.95 -25.75
C LEU A 199 -1.97 11.31 -25.27
N LYS A 200 -2.49 12.39 -25.87
CA LYS A 200 -2.19 13.78 -25.51
C LYS A 200 -2.78 14.16 -24.14
N PRO A 201 -2.30 15.24 -23.50
CA PRO A 201 -2.88 15.76 -22.26
C PRO A 201 -4.39 15.98 -22.36
N ALA A 202 -5.11 15.61 -21.30
CA ALA A 202 -6.57 15.69 -21.19
C ALA A 202 -7.34 14.97 -22.31
N ARG A 203 -6.76 13.91 -22.90
CA ARG A 203 -7.42 13.05 -23.89
C ARG A 203 -7.68 11.64 -23.33
N VAL A 204 -8.57 10.94 -24.04
CA VAL A 204 -8.98 9.56 -23.77
C VAL A 204 -8.69 8.70 -25.01
N LEU A 205 -8.25 7.47 -24.79
CA LEU A 205 -8.14 6.41 -25.78
C LEU A 205 -9.03 5.24 -25.33
N VAL A 206 -9.86 4.71 -26.23
CA VAL A 206 -10.68 3.53 -25.99
C VAL A 206 -10.39 2.48 -27.06
N TRP A 207 -10.09 1.25 -26.64
CA TRP A 207 -9.84 0.12 -27.55
C TRP A 207 -10.47 -1.17 -27.03
N SER A 208 -10.63 -2.14 -27.93
CA SER A 208 -11.01 -3.53 -27.60
C SER A 208 -9.97 -4.50 -28.16
N GLU A 209 -9.77 -5.62 -27.48
CA GLU A 209 -8.88 -6.72 -27.90
C GLU A 209 -9.69 -7.94 -28.33
#